data_AF-A0AAN7UJ82-F1
#
_entry.id   AF-A0AAN7UJ82-F1
#
_cell.length_a   1.000
_cell.length_b   1.000
_cell.length_c   1.000
_cell.angle_alpha   90.00
_cell.angle_beta   90.00
_cell.angle_gamma   90.00
#
_symmetry.space_group_name_H-M   'P 1'
#
loop_
_entity.id
_entity.type
_entity.pdbx_description
1 polymer ?
#
loop_
_entity_poly.entity_id
_entity_poly.type
_entity_poly.pdbx_seq_one_letter_code
_entity_poly.pdbx_strand_id
1 'polypeptide(L)'
;MPPLHRHQLSLEGILDFSSTEGLSTIQRADAKRRFYRIVNHFLPDSEIDSSSRSQTYSPPRLISLTYQYALSDEARDNFLRAFFLSVDLPIVRDGTGDDGDPEVLRSSVFAFADYLMDQFFLPCKSVHLLTLYVTL
;
A
#
# COMPACT_ATOMS: atom_id res chain seq x y z
N MET A 1 32.17 12.19 6.43
CA MET A 1 31.15 11.41 5.68
C MET A 1 29.86 12.21 5.72
N PRO A 2 29.38 12.78 4.60
CA PRO A 2 28.09 13.47 4.61
C PRO A 2 26.97 12.42 4.65
N PRO A 3 25.80 12.74 5.23
CA PRO A 3 24.65 11.85 5.19
C PRO A 3 24.17 11.75 3.74
N LEU A 4 24.14 10.54 3.19
CA LEU A 4 23.41 10.26 1.96
C LEU A 4 21.92 10.44 2.29
N HIS A 5 21.39 11.62 1.98
CA HIS A 5 19.95 11.86 1.96
C HIS A 5 19.34 10.90 0.94
N ARG A 6 18.93 9.76 1.48
CA ARG A 6 18.32 8.65 0.78
C ARG A 6 16.94 9.14 0.37
N HIS A 7 16.76 9.46 -0.90
CA HIS A 7 15.44 9.61 -1.49
C HIS A 7 14.78 8.22 -1.53
N GLN A 8 14.35 7.71 -0.38
CA GLN A 8 13.19 6.84 -0.41
C GLN A 8 12.06 7.72 -0.93
N LEU A 9 11.37 7.27 -1.99
CA LEU A 9 10.15 7.92 -2.42
C LEU A 9 9.17 7.79 -1.25
N SER A 10 9.07 8.86 -0.46
CA SER A 10 8.03 8.97 0.54
C SER A 10 6.69 8.90 -0.19
N LEU A 11 5.67 8.34 0.46
CA LEU A 11 4.31 8.39 -0.06
C LEU A 11 3.84 9.84 -0.31
N GLU A 12 4.56 10.84 0.19
CA GLU A 12 4.43 12.29 -0.09
C GLU A 12 4.43 12.63 -1.58
N GLY A 13 5.15 11.86 -2.41
CA GLY A 13 5.19 12.10 -3.86
C GLY A 13 3.91 11.68 -4.59
N ILE A 14 3.07 10.86 -3.94
CA ILE A 14 1.80 10.34 -4.47
C ILE A 14 0.61 11.01 -3.77
N LEU A 15 0.79 11.40 -2.51
CA LEU A 15 -0.24 11.99 -1.67
C LEU A 15 0.24 13.33 -1.11
N ASP A 16 -0.58 14.35 -1.27
CA ASP A 16 -0.38 15.61 -0.57
C ASP A 16 -0.70 15.44 0.94
N PHE A 17 0.33 15.13 1.73
CA PHE A 17 0.20 15.04 3.19
C PHE A 17 0.06 16.40 3.87
N SER A 18 0.07 17.52 3.12
CA SER A 18 -0.25 18.83 3.68
C SER A 18 -1.74 19.03 3.94
N SER A 19 -2.61 18.09 3.49
CA SER A 19 -4.03 18.10 3.83
C SER A 19 -4.21 17.92 5.33
N THR A 20 -4.37 19.03 6.05
CA THR A 20 -4.48 19.14 7.52
C THR A 20 -5.69 18.43 8.13
N GLU A 21 -6.64 17.94 7.34
CA GLU A 21 -7.79 17.20 7.84
C GLU A 21 -7.54 15.69 7.78
N GLY A 22 -7.16 15.12 8.91
CA GLY A 22 -7.21 13.67 9.15
C GLY A 22 -8.61 13.12 8.90
N LEU A 23 -8.73 11.82 8.63
CA LEU A 23 -10.04 11.19 8.49
C LEU A 23 -10.80 11.33 9.82
N SER A 24 -12.08 11.68 9.76
CA SER A 24 -12.92 11.62 10.96
C SER A 24 -12.98 10.18 11.49
N THR A 25 -13.27 9.99 12.77
CA THR A 25 -13.37 8.66 13.39
C THR A 25 -14.29 7.71 12.63
N ILE A 26 -15.41 8.22 12.10
CA ILE A 26 -16.39 7.46 11.33
C ILE A 26 -15.81 7.06 9.96
N GLN A 27 -15.22 8.01 9.24
CA GLN A 27 -14.59 7.75 7.94
C GLN A 27 -13.43 6.76 8.08
N ARG A 28 -12.59 6.92 9.10
CA ARG A 28 -11.49 5.99 9.39
C ARG A 28 -12.00 4.58 9.66
N ALA A 29 -13.04 4.44 10.49
CA ALA A 29 -13.61 3.15 10.82
C ALA A 29 -14.22 2.46 9.59
N ASP A 30 -14.90 3.21 8.72
CA ASP A 30 -15.50 2.68 7.50
C ASP A 30 -14.45 2.31 6.44
N ALA A 31 -13.49 3.21 6.18
CA ALA A 31 -12.37 2.97 5.29
C ALA A 31 -11.55 1.74 5.73
N LYS A 32 -11.28 1.60 7.03
CA LYS A 32 -10.62 0.43 7.61
C LYS A 32 -11.41 -0.85 7.36
N ARG A 33 -12.73 -0.83 7.57
CA ARG A 33 -13.60 -2.01 7.35
C ARG A 33 -13.57 -2.42 5.88
N ARG A 34 -13.71 -1.46 4.97
CA ARG A 34 -13.73 -1.69 3.52
C ARG A 34 -12.37 -2.17 3.01
N PHE A 35 -11.28 -1.56 3.50
CA PHE A 35 -9.91 -2.02 3.26
C PHE A 35 -9.73 -3.50 3.59
N TYR A 36 -10.06 -3.92 4.82
CA TYR A 36 -9.92 -5.33 5.20
C TYR A 36 -10.85 -6.25 4.41
N ARG A 37 -12.06 -5.81 4.06
CA ARG A 37 -12.96 -6.59 3.19
C ARG A 37 -12.31 -6.87 1.84
N ILE A 38 -11.76 -5.84 1.19
CA ILE A 38 -11.11 -5.95 -0.12
C ILE A 38 -9.87 -6.84 -0.02
N VAL A 39 -8.96 -6.55 0.92
CA VAL A 39 -7.69 -7.29 1.06
C VAL A 39 -7.93 -8.75 1.42
N ASN A 40 -8.87 -9.03 2.34
CA ASN A 40 -9.16 -10.40 2.75
C ASN A 40 -9.85 -11.21 1.65
N HIS A 41 -10.59 -10.56 0.74
CA HIS A 41 -11.21 -11.25 -0.40
C HIS A 41 -10.16 -11.90 -1.31
N PHE A 42 -8.95 -11.34 -1.39
CA PHE A 42 -7.87 -11.85 -2.23
C PHE A 42 -6.82 -12.67 -1.46
N LEU A 43 -6.97 -12.85 -0.14
CA LEU A 43 -6.10 -13.74 0.61
C LEU A 43 -6.30 -15.18 0.16
N PRO A 44 -5.22 -15.96 -0.02
CA PRO A 44 -5.35 -17.37 -0.36
C PRO A 44 -5.97 -18.16 0.79
N ASP A 45 -6.79 -19.17 0.48
CA ASP A 45 -7.48 -20.00 1.48
C ASP A 45 -6.52 -20.65 2.50
N SER A 46 -5.29 -20.96 2.06
CA SER A 46 -4.23 -21.50 2.93
C SER A 46 -3.75 -20.52 3.99
N GLU A 47 -3.95 -19.22 3.83
CA GLU A 47 -3.64 -18.21 4.83
C GLU A 47 -4.82 -17.89 5.75
N ILE A 48 -6.03 -18.31 5.36
CA ILE A 48 -7.23 -18.25 6.22
C ILE A 48 -7.16 -19.35 7.28
N ASP A 49 -6.69 -20.55 6.89
CA ASP A 49 -6.39 -21.63 7.84
C ASP A 49 -4.92 -21.55 8.30
N SER A 50 -4.70 -21.12 9.55
CA SER A 50 -3.38 -20.85 10.13
C SER A 50 -2.44 -22.06 10.17
N SER A 51 -2.95 -23.24 9.82
CA SER A 51 -2.25 -24.52 9.74
C SER A 51 -1.26 -24.61 8.55
N SER A 52 -1.49 -23.85 7.48
CA SER A 52 -0.73 -23.95 6.22
C SER A 52 -0.14 -22.61 5.81
N ARG A 53 0.80 -22.09 6.62
CA ARG A 53 1.59 -20.91 6.25
C ARG A 53 2.32 -21.17 4.92
N SER A 54 1.79 -20.63 3.83
CA SER A 54 2.49 -20.62 2.56
C SER A 54 3.83 -19.88 2.75
N GLN A 55 4.94 -20.47 2.32
CA GLN A 55 6.26 -19.83 2.37
C GLN A 55 6.45 -18.81 1.24
N THR A 56 5.43 -18.61 0.41
CA THR A 56 5.47 -17.77 -0.77
C THR A 56 5.02 -16.35 -0.43
N TYR A 57 5.53 -15.38 -1.18
CA TYR A 57 5.08 -14.00 -1.11
C TYR A 57 3.56 -13.90 -1.35
N SER A 58 2.86 -13.20 -0.46
CA SER A 58 1.42 -12.95 -0.52
C SER A 58 1.18 -11.43 -0.59
N PRO A 59 0.86 -10.87 -1.78
CA PRO A 59 0.61 -9.44 -1.96
C PRO A 59 -0.46 -8.85 -1.02
N PRO A 60 -1.65 -9.48 -0.85
CA PRO A 60 -2.66 -8.96 0.07
C PRO A 60 -2.19 -8.97 1.53
N ARG A 61 -1.37 -9.96 1.91
CA ARG A 61 -0.79 -10.05 3.25
C ARG A 61 0.28 -8.99 3.51
N LEU A 62 1.11 -8.65 2.52
CA LEU A 62 2.03 -7.52 2.65
C LEU A 62 1.26 -6.23 2.94
N ILE A 63 0.20 -5.97 2.18
CA ILE A 63 -0.64 -4.78 2.32
C ILE A 63 -1.26 -4.72 3.73
N SER A 64 -1.86 -5.82 4.20
CA SER A 64 -2.51 -5.86 5.52
C SER A 64 -1.52 -5.66 6.67
N LEU A 65 -0.33 -6.26 6.58
CA LEU A 65 0.74 -6.10 7.59
C LEU A 65 1.30 -4.66 7.57
N THR A 66 1.50 -4.07 6.39
CA THR A 66 1.99 -2.69 6.28
C THR A 66 1.04 -1.71 6.96
N TYR A 67 -0.28 -1.87 6.76
CA TYR A 67 -1.28 -1.09 7.48
C TYR A 67 -1.30 -1.38 8.99
N GLN A 68 -1.26 -2.66 9.39
CA GLN A 68 -1.34 -3.08 10.79
C GLN A 68 -0.18 -2.51 11.63
N TYR A 69 1.03 -2.51 11.07
CA TYR A 69 2.25 -2.06 11.74
C TYR A 69 2.57 -0.57 11.52
N ALA A 70 1.72 0.19 10.84
CA ALA A 70 1.84 1.64 10.80
C ALA A 70 1.76 2.24 12.22
N LEU A 71 2.73 3.08 12.55
CA LEU A 71 3.04 3.50 13.93
C LEU A 71 2.11 4.59 14.49
N SER A 72 1.47 5.38 13.63
CA SER A 72 0.56 6.46 14.02
C SER A 72 -0.78 6.37 13.29
N ASP A 73 -1.82 6.97 13.87
CA ASP A 73 -3.12 7.08 13.20
C ASP A 73 -3.04 7.91 11.92
N GLU A 74 -2.17 8.91 11.88
CA GLU A 74 -1.86 9.68 10.67
C GLU A 74 -1.24 8.80 9.58
N ALA A 75 -0.26 7.95 9.94
CA ALA A 75 0.34 7.01 8.99
C ALA A 75 -0.69 6.00 8.46
N ARG A 76 -1.62 5.54 9.31
CA ARG A 76 -2.73 4.67 8.91
C ARG A 76 -3.70 5.38 7.97
N ASP A 77 -4.09 6.62 8.27
CA ASP A 77 -4.98 7.41 7.42
C ASP A 77 -4.34 7.66 6.05
N ASN A 78 -3.05 8.00 6.02
CA ASN A 78 -2.27 8.18 4.81
C ASN A 78 -2.14 6.89 4.00
N PHE A 79 -1.90 5.76 4.66
CA PHE A 79 -1.90 4.46 4.01
C PHE A 79 -3.26 4.14 3.37
N LEU A 80 -4.37 4.37 4.08
CA LEU A 80 -5.70 4.16 3.53
C LEU A 80 -5.94 5.03 2.30
N ARG A 81 -5.57 6.31 2.35
CA ARG A 81 -5.66 7.21 1.18
C ARG A 81 -4.86 6.67 0.00
N ALA A 82 -3.62 6.22 0.22
CA ALA A 82 -2.76 5.68 -0.83
C ALA A 82 -3.38 4.45 -1.47
N PHE A 83 -3.86 3.53 -0.63
CA PHE A 83 -4.49 2.31 -1.05
C PHE A 83 -5.73 2.60 -1.91
N PHE A 84 -6.68 3.39 -1.40
CA PHE A 84 -7.92 3.70 -2.11
C PHE A 84 -7.67 4.45 -3.42
N LEU A 85 -6.70 5.37 -3.44
CA LEU A 85 -6.26 6.03 -4.67
C LEU A 85 -5.68 5.03 -5.68
N SER A 86 -4.84 4.10 -5.24
CA SER A 86 -4.19 3.12 -6.12
C SER A 86 -5.15 2.12 -6.76
N VAL A 87 -6.26 1.81 -6.09
CA VAL A 87 -7.29 0.90 -6.59
C VAL A 87 -8.47 1.62 -7.24
N ASP A 88 -8.33 2.93 -7.47
CA ASP A 88 -9.34 3.80 -8.09
C ASP A 88 -10.72 3.72 -7.41
N LEU A 89 -10.73 3.71 -6.07
CA LEU A 89 -11.94 3.70 -5.26
C LEU A 89 -12.01 4.92 -4.36
N PRO A 90 -13.20 5.52 -4.18
CA PRO A 90 -13.36 6.61 -3.23
C PRO A 90 -13.23 6.07 -1.80
N ILE A 91 -12.43 6.75 -0.97
CA ILE A 91 -12.20 6.37 0.43
C ILE A 91 -13.45 6.51 1.29
N VAL A 92 -14.26 7.53 1.03
CA VAL A 92 -15.59 7.73 1.62
C VAL A 92 -16.63 7.31 0.58
N ARG A 93 -17.61 6.50 0.98
CA ARG A 93 -18.69 6.10 0.09
C ARG A 93 -20.05 6.43 0.65
N ASP A 94 -20.90 6.97 -0.21
CA ASP A 94 -22.31 7.19 0.06
C ASP A 94 -23.10 5.93 -0.34
N GLY A 95 -23.05 4.86 0.47
CA GLY A 95 -23.95 3.70 0.35
C GLY A 95 -23.31 2.30 0.18
N THR A 96 -24.12 1.32 -0.25
CA THR A 96 -23.81 -0.14 -0.26
C THR A 96 -23.53 -0.75 -1.64
N GLY A 97 -23.12 0.04 -2.64
CA GLY A 97 -22.70 -0.46 -3.97
C GLY A 97 -21.59 -1.52 -3.99
N ASP A 98 -21.29 -2.04 -5.16
CA ASP A 98 -20.17 -2.96 -5.39
C ASP A 98 -18.83 -2.20 -5.47
N ASP A 99 -17.70 -2.90 -5.25
CA ASP A 99 -16.35 -2.33 -5.38
C ASP A 99 -15.81 -2.41 -6.82
N GLY A 100 -16.67 -2.76 -7.79
CA GLY A 100 -16.35 -2.85 -9.21
C GLY A 100 -16.01 -4.28 -9.64
N ASP A 101 -15.38 -4.41 -10.81
CA ASP A 101 -14.96 -5.70 -11.35
C ASP A 101 -13.89 -6.35 -10.44
N PRO A 102 -14.13 -7.57 -9.91
CA PRO A 102 -13.21 -8.22 -8.98
C PRO A 102 -11.82 -8.51 -9.59
N GLU A 103 -11.71 -8.75 -10.91
CA GLU A 103 -10.43 -9.04 -11.56
C GLU A 103 -9.59 -7.76 -11.74
N VAL A 104 -10.24 -6.65 -12.07
CA VAL A 104 -9.59 -5.33 -12.14
C VAL A 104 -9.15 -4.88 -10.75
N LEU A 105 -10.01 -5.08 -9.75
CA LEU A 105 -9.70 -4.78 -8.36
C LEU A 105 -8.54 -5.63 -7.86
N ARG A 106 -8.54 -6.94 -8.16
CA ARG A 106 -7.43 -7.85 -7.84
C ARG A 106 -6.11 -7.35 -8.43
N SER A 107 -6.12 -7.02 -9.71
CA SER A 107 -4.92 -6.53 -10.42
C SER A 107 -4.37 -5.25 -9.78
N SER A 108 -5.25 -4.33 -9.40
CA SER A 108 -4.87 -3.07 -8.76
C SER A 108 -4.32 -3.28 -7.34
N VAL A 109 -4.93 -4.17 -6.55
CA VAL A 109 -4.41 -4.55 -5.22
C VAL A 109 -3.01 -5.16 -5.34
N PHE A 110 -2.78 -6.03 -6.32
CA PHE A 110 -1.48 -6.67 -6.52
C PHE A 110 -0.43 -5.66 -6.98
N ALA A 111 -0.78 -4.77 -7.91
CA ALA A 111 0.10 -3.69 -8.35
C ALA A 111 0.50 -2.75 -7.19
N PHE A 112 -0.42 -2.45 -6.26
CA PHE A 112 -0.10 -1.66 -5.07
C PHE A 112 0.90 -2.37 -4.15
N ALA A 113 0.78 -3.69 -3.97
CA ALA A 113 1.74 -4.46 -3.20
C ALA A 113 3.13 -4.47 -3.86
N ASP A 114 3.19 -4.63 -5.18
CA ASP A 114 4.44 -4.56 -5.95
C ASP A 114 5.08 -3.17 -5.83
N TYR A 115 4.28 -2.11 -5.89
CA TYR A 115 4.75 -0.75 -5.61
C TYR A 115 5.34 -0.62 -4.19
N LEU A 116 4.66 -1.15 -3.16
CA LEU A 116 5.19 -1.15 -1.80
C LEU A 116 6.52 -1.90 -1.72
N MET A 117 6.59 -3.05 -2.37
CA MET A 117 7.79 -3.89 -2.41
C MET A 117 8.95 -3.14 -3.07
N ASP A 118 8.76 -2.59 -4.26
CA ASP A 118 9.79 -1.92 -5.05
C ASP A 118 10.29 -0.62 -4.42
N GLN A 119 9.41 0.16 -3.77
CA GLN A 119 9.77 1.47 -3.23
C GLN A 119 10.23 1.46 -1.78
N PHE A 120 9.72 0.55 -0.95
CA PHE A 120 9.94 0.57 0.50
C PHE A 120 10.72 -0.62 1.03
N PHE A 121 10.48 -1.82 0.52
CA PHE A 121 11.02 -3.06 1.10
C PHE A 121 12.22 -3.63 0.37
N LEU A 122 12.36 -3.39 -0.93
CA LEU A 122 13.54 -3.78 -1.67
C LEU A 122 14.65 -2.73 -1.48
N PRO A 123 15.91 -3.15 -1.25
CA PRO A 123 17.04 -2.26 -1.44
C PRO A 123 16.95 -1.73 -2.87
N CYS A 124 16.90 -0.40 -3.04
CA CYS A 124 16.80 0.21 -4.37
C CYS A 124 17.69 -0.57 -5.33
N LYS A 125 17.13 -1.05 -6.44
CA LYS A 125 17.93 -1.44 -7.58
C LYS A 125 18.59 -0.16 -8.07
N SER A 126 19.68 0.21 -7.41
CA SER A 126 20.63 1.18 -7.89
C SER A 126 21.00 0.67 -9.26
N VAL A 127 20.45 1.31 -10.28
CA VAL A 127 20.96 1.19 -11.63
C VAL A 127 22.39 1.71 -11.51
N HIS A 128 23.32 0.79 -11.31
CA HIS A 128 24.75 1.01 -11.43
C HIS A 128 25.16 1.31 -12.90
N LEU A 129 24.33 2.06 -13.65
CA LEU A 129 24.69 2.68 -14.91
C LEU A 129 25.07 4.16 -14.74
N LEU A 130 25.52 4.55 -13.55
CA LEU A 130 26.43 5.69 -13.39
C LEU A 130 27.89 5.23 -13.31
N THR A 131 28.31 4.35 -14.23
CA THR A 131 29.73 3.98 -14.39
C THR A 131 30.24 4.11 -15.83
N LEU A 132 29.60 4.91 -16.70
CA LEU A 132 30.13 5.16 -18.05
C LEU A 132 29.94 6.60 -18.59
N TYR A 133 29.93 7.63 -17.75
CA TYR A 133 30.10 9.02 -18.22
C TYR A 133 31.11 9.84 -17.41
N VAL A 134 32.11 9.16 -16.84
CA VAL A 134 33.39 9.78 -16.53
C VAL A 134 34.46 8.88 -17.10
N THR A 135 34.78 9.10 -18.38
CA THR A 135 36.13 9.12 -19.00
C THR A 135 35.94 8.90 -20.50
N LEU A 136 35.86 9.97 -21.26
CA LEU A 136 36.62 10.26 -22.49
C LEU A 136 36.34 11.71 -22.90
#